data_AF-A0A1F9JY22-F1
#
_entry.id   AF-A0A1F9JY22-F1
#
_cell.length_a   1.000
_cell.length_b   1.000
_cell.length_c   1.000
_cell.angle_alpha   90.00
_cell.angle_beta   90.00
_cell.angle_gamma   90.00
#
_symmetry.space_group_name_H-M   'P 1'
#
loop_
_entity.id
_entity.type
_entity.pdbx_description
1 polymer ?
#
loop_
_entity_poly.entity_id
_entity_poly.type
_entity_poly.pdbx_seq_one_letter_code
_entity_poly.pdbx_strand_id
1 'polypeptide(L)'
;MKKLRLFLLITLAALFLTVPAFSNNTLAPGFLVIAPDRGYQGNREIRDAFEEFKKGYHASLVFISLNPDDEEKVRTKLEHSLAELKDIGAREFVLLPLALTDGDPHVKKAKALLGKVPNVKIAPAMGDHYLLAQILEDRVRELSQEPTKERLVVVGFGATSHEEAEEIRSTLAKLISEVKHRVPFQEVQVAVLYHNVGPEKIVREGNQKAQDLIKSLAAEKNLHTILVPFHMGFKHTGSMQMAHVFERMLKNTPARYLKDKEILPHANVAVWLKRSANQFLPAQREELGIVVMPHGAGEYTNEPIGVTIAPLSQKYNLETAFGMADVEMLQEAVEKLEARGARRILILRLYDISLSLKGELEYLIGQAAPPKVYIANPAFPPPRLRSGAILYTSGGFDQDTLIAEVLLERIMEVSREPERETVILLAHGAAGDQENNFWLEQLAAKAGLIQERAARKFKAVVGATGREDWPAKRAEAVAKVRSTIQEASQNGDRVLVISDRPTGAGPYQRMLDGLPYTLNGKGLAPHPNVTKWIEKEIEKWAEQVMKEGAR
;
A
#
# COMPACT_ATOMS: atom_id res chain seq x y z
N MET A 1 56.31 32.08 -36.26
CA MET A 1 55.68 31.22 -37.29
C MET A 1 55.81 29.75 -36.88
N LYS A 2 54.66 29.06 -36.76
CA LYS A 2 54.44 27.59 -36.62
C LYS A 2 54.90 26.93 -35.29
N LYS A 3 54.13 26.10 -34.59
CA LYS A 3 52.71 25.68 -34.60
C LYS A 3 52.46 24.97 -33.26
N LEU A 4 51.52 25.54 -32.50
CA LEU A 4 50.53 24.91 -31.64
C LEU A 4 50.39 23.36 -31.75
N ARG A 5 50.53 22.63 -30.64
CA ARG A 5 49.77 21.40 -30.37
C ARG A 5 49.27 21.42 -28.92
N LEU A 6 47.99 21.69 -28.82
CA LEU A 6 47.14 21.61 -27.64
C LEU A 6 46.89 20.12 -27.32
N PHE A 7 47.26 19.66 -26.13
CA PHE A 7 46.76 18.39 -25.58
C PHE A 7 45.85 18.74 -24.40
N LEU A 8 44.55 18.63 -24.64
CA LEU A 8 43.49 18.77 -23.65
C LEU A 8 43.37 17.41 -22.94
N LEU A 9 43.91 17.27 -21.73
CA LEU A 9 43.60 16.13 -20.86
C LEU A 9 42.24 16.40 -20.20
N ILE A 10 41.20 15.74 -20.68
CA ILE A 10 39.91 15.65 -19.99
C ILE A 10 40.06 14.53 -18.95
N THR A 11 40.29 14.89 -17.69
CA THR A 11 40.16 13.98 -16.56
C THR A 11 38.67 13.74 -16.29
N LEU A 12 38.17 12.60 -16.77
CA LEU A 12 36.85 12.07 -16.44
C LEU A 12 36.88 11.58 -14.97
N ALA A 13 36.41 12.41 -14.04
CA ALA A 13 36.18 11.99 -12.66
C ALA A 13 34.95 11.06 -12.65
N ALA A 14 35.19 9.74 -12.63
CA ALA A 14 34.15 8.77 -12.36
C ALA A 14 33.72 8.92 -10.89
N LEU A 15 32.57 9.56 -10.67
CA LEU A 15 31.87 9.53 -9.40
C LEU A 15 31.36 8.09 -9.21
N PHE A 16 32.15 7.25 -8.53
CA PHE A 16 31.63 6.01 -7.98
C PHE A 16 30.64 6.39 -6.88
N LEU A 17 29.34 6.27 -7.18
CA LEU A 17 28.30 6.15 -6.17
C LEU A 17 28.61 4.87 -5.38
N THR A 18 29.33 5.01 -4.27
CA THR A 18 29.48 3.95 -3.29
C THR A 18 28.11 3.69 -2.70
N VAL A 19 27.50 2.57 -3.09
CA VAL A 19 26.39 1.97 -2.34
C VAL A 19 26.84 1.88 -0.87
N PRO A 20 26.05 2.33 0.11
CA PRO A 20 26.44 2.20 1.51
C PRO A 20 26.68 0.72 1.78
N ALA A 21 27.91 0.38 2.18
CA ALA A 21 28.19 -0.93 2.74
C ALA A 21 27.39 -1.03 4.04
N PHE A 22 26.34 -1.86 4.03
CA PHE A 22 25.56 -2.19 5.22
C PHE A 22 26.51 -2.70 6.30
N SER A 23 26.76 -1.89 7.34
CA SER A 23 27.57 -2.30 8.48
C SER A 23 26.73 -3.17 9.42
N ASN A 24 27.07 -4.46 9.46
CA ASN A 24 26.59 -5.46 10.41
C ASN A 24 26.66 -5.01 11.88
N ASN A 25 25.57 -5.15 12.65
CA ASN A 25 25.58 -6.01 13.86
C ASN A 25 24.20 -6.26 14.51
N THR A 26 23.18 -6.61 13.72
CA THR A 26 22.11 -7.51 14.17
C THR A 26 22.09 -8.67 13.18
N LEU A 27 22.17 -9.91 13.67
CA LEU A 27 22.27 -11.10 12.82
C LEU A 27 20.95 -11.27 12.07
N ALA A 28 20.84 -10.63 10.90
CA ALA A 28 19.63 -10.70 10.08
C ALA A 28 19.30 -12.17 9.77
N PRO A 29 18.02 -12.57 9.85
CA PRO A 29 17.61 -13.93 9.51
C PRO A 29 18.02 -14.30 8.08
N GLY A 30 18.37 -15.57 7.90
CA GLY A 30 18.55 -16.16 6.58
C GLY A 30 17.21 -16.60 6.00
N PHE A 31 16.91 -16.19 4.77
CA PHE A 31 15.65 -16.53 4.10
C PHE A 31 15.81 -17.75 3.20
N LEU A 32 15.11 -18.84 3.53
CA LEU A 32 15.03 -20.01 2.68
C LEU A 32 13.74 -19.93 1.86
N VAL A 33 13.84 -19.58 0.58
CA VAL A 33 12.71 -19.63 -0.34
C VAL A 33 12.54 -21.07 -0.81
N ILE A 34 11.34 -21.63 -0.63
CA ILE A 34 10.98 -22.92 -1.22
C ILE A 34 9.96 -22.70 -2.33
N ALA A 35 10.09 -23.46 -3.41
CA ALA A 35 9.19 -23.39 -4.54
C ALA A 35 8.97 -24.79 -5.14
N PRO A 36 7.83 -25.05 -5.80
CA PRO A 36 7.65 -26.29 -6.56
C PRO A 36 8.69 -26.41 -7.67
N ASP A 37 9.22 -27.62 -7.90
CA ASP A 37 10.00 -27.91 -9.09
C ASP A 37 9.05 -27.96 -10.31
N ARG A 38 9.05 -26.88 -11.09
CA ARG A 38 8.22 -26.72 -12.28
C ARG A 38 8.91 -27.23 -13.54
N GLY A 39 10.13 -27.75 -13.47
CA GLY A 39 10.96 -28.04 -14.63
C GLY A 39 11.68 -26.81 -15.20
N TYR A 40 12.43 -26.98 -16.29
CA TYR A 40 13.46 -26.01 -16.70
C TYR A 40 12.94 -24.58 -16.91
N GLN A 41 11.88 -24.37 -17.69
CA GLN A 41 11.33 -23.03 -17.93
C GLN A 41 10.66 -22.44 -16.69
N GLY A 42 9.79 -23.20 -16.01
CA GLY A 42 9.12 -22.71 -14.80
C GLY A 42 10.09 -22.39 -13.66
N ASN A 43 11.17 -23.16 -13.52
CA ASN A 43 12.23 -22.90 -12.55
C ASN A 43 13.08 -21.68 -12.94
N ARG A 44 13.18 -21.34 -14.24
CA ARG A 44 13.83 -20.09 -14.67
C ARG A 44 13.01 -18.88 -14.22
N GLU A 45 11.70 -18.89 -14.43
CA GLU A 45 10.81 -17.80 -13.99
C GLU A 45 10.86 -17.59 -12.46
N ILE A 46 10.94 -18.67 -11.69
CA ILE A 46 11.13 -18.61 -10.23
C ILE A 46 12.49 -18.02 -9.89
N ARG A 47 13.56 -18.45 -10.57
CA ARG A 47 14.90 -17.88 -10.37
C ARG A 47 14.93 -16.39 -10.68
N ASP A 48 14.29 -15.94 -11.75
CA ASP A 48 14.28 -14.52 -12.12
C ASP A 48 13.65 -13.65 -11.00
N ALA A 49 12.52 -14.10 -10.43
CA ALA A 49 11.90 -13.43 -9.28
C ALA A 49 12.77 -13.52 -8.01
N PHE A 50 13.42 -14.67 -7.79
CA PHE A 50 14.31 -14.89 -6.65
C PHE A 50 15.59 -14.06 -6.72
N GLU A 51 16.20 -13.89 -7.89
CA GLU A 51 17.41 -13.08 -8.05
C GLU A 51 17.11 -11.59 -7.77
N GLU A 52 15.93 -11.11 -8.18
CA GLU A 52 15.48 -9.77 -7.80
C GLU A 52 15.29 -9.61 -6.29
N PHE A 53 14.77 -10.64 -5.61
CA PHE A 53 14.70 -10.67 -4.15
C PHE A 53 16.10 -10.72 -3.51
N LYS A 54 16.97 -11.64 -3.95
CA LYS A 54 18.30 -11.89 -3.38
C LYS A 54 19.24 -10.68 -3.39
N LYS A 55 19.03 -9.71 -4.28
CA LYS A 55 19.78 -8.43 -4.31
C LYS A 55 19.81 -7.69 -2.96
N GLY A 56 18.77 -7.83 -2.14
CA GLY A 56 18.64 -7.11 -0.87
C GLY A 56 18.58 -8.00 0.38
N TYR A 57 18.69 -9.33 0.24
CA TYR A 57 18.40 -10.27 1.33
C TYR A 57 19.39 -11.44 1.32
N HIS A 58 19.79 -11.90 2.51
CA HIS A 58 20.52 -13.15 2.68
C HIS A 58 19.57 -14.31 2.43
N ALA A 59 19.57 -14.83 1.19
CA ALA A 59 18.58 -15.80 0.77
C ALA A 59 19.16 -16.93 -0.09
N SER A 60 18.57 -18.11 0.08
CA SER A 60 18.79 -19.29 -0.78
C SER A 60 17.45 -19.83 -1.29
N LEU A 61 17.47 -20.47 -2.46
CA LEU A 61 16.30 -21.03 -3.13
C LEU A 61 16.43 -22.54 -3.25
N VAL A 62 15.40 -23.27 -2.81
CA VAL A 62 15.32 -24.72 -3.00
C VAL A 62 14.04 -25.10 -3.72
N PHE A 63 14.20 -25.84 -4.82
CA PHE A 63 13.08 -26.47 -5.52
C PHE A 63 12.70 -27.77 -4.83
N ILE A 64 11.42 -27.90 -4.50
CA ILE A 64 10.83 -29.07 -3.87
C ILE A 64 10.24 -29.93 -5.00
N SER A 65 10.80 -31.12 -5.21
CA SER A 65 10.20 -32.14 -6.08
C SER A 65 9.26 -33.00 -5.24
N LEU A 66 8.04 -33.25 -5.73
CA LEU A 66 7.12 -34.22 -5.12
C LEU A 66 7.40 -35.66 -5.55
N ASN A 67 8.33 -35.88 -6.47
CA ASN A 67 8.76 -37.23 -6.82
C ASN A 67 9.38 -37.93 -5.59
N PRO A 68 8.89 -39.12 -5.19
CA PRO A 68 9.47 -39.88 -4.09
C PRO A 68 10.98 -40.15 -4.26
N ASP A 69 11.42 -40.43 -5.49
CA ASP A 69 12.83 -40.74 -5.79
C ASP A 69 13.79 -39.56 -5.59
N ASP A 70 13.26 -38.34 -5.50
CA ASP A 70 14.05 -37.14 -5.28
C ASP A 70 14.08 -36.70 -3.82
N GLU A 71 13.43 -37.43 -2.90
CA GLU A 71 13.32 -37.00 -1.49
C GLU A 71 14.68 -36.71 -0.84
N GLU A 72 15.63 -37.63 -0.96
CA GLU A 72 16.96 -37.44 -0.38
C GLU A 72 17.70 -36.27 -1.04
N LYS A 73 17.55 -36.08 -2.35
CA LYS A 73 18.13 -34.93 -3.06
C LYS A 73 17.55 -33.61 -2.58
N VAL A 74 16.24 -33.56 -2.31
CA VAL A 74 15.58 -32.38 -1.74
C VAL A 74 16.09 -32.12 -0.33
N ARG A 75 16.21 -33.16 0.51
CA ARG A 75 16.78 -33.06 1.86
C ARG A 75 18.20 -32.49 1.83
N THR A 76 19.09 -33.07 1.04
CA THR A 76 20.48 -32.59 0.91
C THR A 76 20.54 -31.13 0.46
N LYS A 77 19.67 -30.72 -0.49
CA LYS A 77 19.61 -29.31 -0.94
C LYS A 77 19.13 -28.37 0.16
N LEU A 78 18.11 -28.75 0.93
CA LEU A 78 17.63 -27.96 2.07
C LEU A 78 18.73 -27.80 3.12
N GLU A 79 19.41 -28.89 3.47
CA GLU A 79 20.52 -28.88 4.44
C GLU A 79 21.69 -28.02 3.96
N HIS A 80 22.07 -28.15 2.68
CA HIS A 80 23.12 -27.35 2.08
C HIS A 80 22.77 -25.86 2.06
N SER A 81 21.57 -25.49 1.63
CA SER A 81 21.14 -24.09 1.63
C SER A 81 21.08 -23.49 3.05
N LEU A 82 20.70 -24.27 4.06
CA LEU A 82 20.77 -23.82 5.45
C LEU A 82 22.22 -23.66 5.92
N ALA A 83 23.15 -24.52 5.50
CA ALA A 83 24.57 -24.39 5.79
C ALA A 83 25.15 -23.13 5.13
N GLU A 84 24.86 -22.87 3.86
CA GLU A 84 25.27 -21.63 3.16
C GLU A 84 24.79 -20.38 3.89
N LEU A 85 23.53 -20.36 4.33
CA LEU A 85 22.97 -19.26 5.11
C LEU A 85 23.68 -19.09 6.46
N LYS A 86 24.07 -20.19 7.12
CA LYS A 86 24.86 -20.14 8.37
C LYS A 86 26.26 -19.59 8.15
N ASP A 87 26.91 -19.97 7.05
CA ASP A 87 28.27 -19.56 6.73
C ASP A 87 28.38 -18.05 6.46
N ILE A 88 27.30 -17.43 5.95
CA ILE A 88 27.18 -15.97 5.81
C ILE A 88 26.63 -15.28 7.06
N GLY A 89 26.51 -15.99 8.17
CA GLY A 89 26.23 -15.45 9.50
C GLY A 89 24.80 -15.56 10.00
N ALA A 90 23.86 -16.17 9.26
CA ALA A 90 22.49 -16.32 9.74
C ALA A 90 22.41 -17.25 10.97
N ARG A 91 21.68 -16.83 12.01
CA ARG A 91 21.41 -17.63 13.23
C ARG A 91 19.94 -18.02 13.38
N GLU A 92 19.05 -17.25 12.78
CA GLU A 92 17.63 -17.56 12.61
C GLU A 92 17.34 -17.77 11.13
N PHE A 93 16.34 -18.62 10.84
CA PHE A 93 15.93 -18.90 9.48
C PHE A 93 14.45 -18.63 9.29
N VAL A 94 14.09 -18.09 8.13
CA VAL A 94 12.70 -17.88 7.75
C VAL A 94 12.43 -18.63 6.45
N LEU A 95 11.51 -19.57 6.51
CA LEU A 95 11.01 -20.29 5.33
C LEU A 95 9.97 -19.41 4.63
N LEU A 96 10.22 -19.07 3.36
CA LEU A 96 9.30 -18.32 2.50
C LEU A 96 8.69 -19.27 1.45
N PRO A 97 7.42 -19.69 1.60
CA PRO A 97 6.79 -20.61 0.66
C PRO A 97 6.24 -19.90 -0.58
N LEU A 98 6.87 -20.10 -1.74
CA LEU A 98 6.26 -19.79 -3.04
C LEU A 98 5.23 -20.88 -3.40
N ALA A 99 4.10 -20.84 -2.69
CA ALA A 99 2.97 -21.74 -2.86
C ALA A 99 1.67 -20.96 -2.64
N LEU A 100 0.60 -21.36 -3.32
CA LEU A 100 -0.68 -20.65 -3.23
C LEU A 100 -1.30 -20.76 -1.84
N THR A 101 -1.19 -21.92 -1.18
CA THR A 101 -1.79 -22.18 0.14
C THR A 101 -0.78 -22.78 1.11
N ASP A 102 -1.05 -22.66 2.42
CA ASP A 102 -0.16 -23.20 3.46
C ASP A 102 -0.20 -24.74 3.51
N GLY A 103 -1.32 -25.33 3.08
CA GLY A 103 -1.49 -26.77 2.93
C GLY A 103 -0.93 -27.37 1.64
N ASP A 104 -0.24 -26.59 0.79
CA ASP A 104 0.37 -27.10 -0.44
C ASP A 104 1.31 -28.29 -0.15
N PRO A 105 1.26 -29.38 -0.95
CA PRO A 105 2.07 -30.57 -0.72
C PRO A 105 3.59 -30.30 -0.71
N HIS A 106 4.07 -29.30 -1.46
CA HIS A 106 5.48 -28.91 -1.45
C HIS A 106 5.87 -28.27 -0.12
N VAL A 107 4.98 -27.43 0.44
CA VAL A 107 5.17 -26.81 1.75
C VAL A 107 5.16 -27.88 2.84
N LYS A 108 4.22 -28.84 2.78
CA LYS A 108 4.17 -30.00 3.69
C LYS A 108 5.45 -30.84 3.62
N LYS A 109 5.92 -31.17 2.41
CA LYS A 109 7.17 -31.93 2.21
C LYS A 109 8.38 -31.17 2.76
N ALA A 110 8.52 -29.88 2.46
CA ALA A 110 9.60 -29.06 2.98
C ALA A 110 9.59 -29.01 4.52
N LYS A 111 8.42 -28.79 5.14
CA LYS A 111 8.24 -28.83 6.61
C LYS A 111 8.68 -30.17 7.20
N ALA A 112 8.26 -31.29 6.59
CA ALA A 112 8.62 -32.63 7.06
C ALA A 112 10.14 -32.90 6.94
N LEU A 113 10.76 -32.48 5.84
CA LEU A 113 12.19 -32.68 5.60
C LEU A 113 13.08 -31.79 6.47
N LEU A 114 12.67 -30.53 6.70
CA LEU A 114 13.34 -29.61 7.62
C LEU A 114 13.23 -30.08 9.08
N GLY A 115 12.23 -30.91 9.42
CA GLY A 115 12.15 -31.63 10.69
C GLY A 115 12.29 -30.71 11.92
N LYS A 116 13.18 -31.09 12.86
CA LYS A 116 13.47 -30.35 14.11
C LYS A 116 14.60 -29.32 13.97
N VAL A 117 14.92 -28.80 12.78
CA VAL A 117 15.93 -27.74 12.66
C VAL A 117 15.49 -26.59 13.59
N PRO A 118 16.29 -26.26 14.63
CA PRO A 118 15.90 -25.24 15.58
C PRO A 118 15.86 -23.87 14.89
N ASN A 119 14.98 -22.99 15.37
CA ASN A 119 14.92 -21.57 14.96
C ASN A 119 14.52 -21.34 13.49
N VAL A 120 13.70 -22.22 12.90
CA VAL A 120 13.06 -21.97 11.60
C VAL A 120 11.64 -21.41 11.83
N LYS A 121 11.46 -20.13 11.52
CA LYS A 121 10.13 -19.50 11.40
C LYS A 121 9.57 -19.78 10.00
N ILE A 122 8.26 -19.87 9.87
CA ILE A 122 7.60 -20.11 8.58
C ILE A 122 6.68 -18.94 8.29
N ALA A 123 6.90 -18.28 7.15
CA ALA A 123 6.00 -17.26 6.65
C ALA A 123 4.75 -17.91 6.03
N PRO A 124 3.59 -17.22 6.06
CA PRO A 124 2.41 -17.66 5.33
C PRO A 124 2.68 -17.78 3.82
N ALA A 125 1.92 -18.66 3.17
CA ALA A 125 1.80 -18.75 1.72
C ALA A 125 1.26 -17.46 1.08
N MET A 126 1.47 -17.33 -0.22
CA MET A 126 1.18 -16.09 -0.96
C MET A 126 -0.32 -15.82 -1.15
N GLY A 127 -1.18 -16.84 -1.11
CA GLY A 127 -2.55 -16.75 -1.63
C GLY A 127 -3.51 -15.84 -0.88
N ASP A 128 -3.23 -15.47 0.37
CA ASP A 128 -4.05 -14.51 1.12
C ASP A 128 -3.58 -13.05 0.96
N HIS A 129 -2.50 -12.78 0.20
CA HIS A 129 -1.94 -11.44 0.06
C HIS A 129 -2.52 -10.67 -1.15
N TYR A 130 -2.87 -9.39 -0.97
CA TYR A 130 -3.50 -8.56 -2.03
C TYR A 130 -2.64 -8.43 -3.31
N LEU A 131 -1.31 -8.54 -3.19
CA LEU A 131 -0.41 -8.55 -4.35
C LEU A 131 -0.76 -9.67 -5.34
N LEU A 132 -1.26 -10.82 -4.86
CA LEU A 132 -1.69 -11.93 -5.71
C LEU A 132 -3.03 -11.63 -6.37
N ALA A 133 -3.93 -10.93 -5.68
CA ALA A 133 -5.15 -10.42 -6.30
C ALA A 133 -4.81 -9.45 -7.43
N GLN A 134 -3.78 -8.63 -7.28
CA GLN A 134 -3.30 -7.74 -8.36
C GLN A 134 -2.65 -8.51 -9.52
N ILE A 135 -1.92 -9.60 -9.28
CA ILE A 135 -1.46 -10.47 -10.38
C ILE A 135 -2.67 -11.01 -11.15
N LEU A 136 -3.66 -11.54 -10.44
CA LEU A 136 -4.88 -12.06 -11.05
C LEU A 136 -5.61 -10.97 -11.83
N GLU A 137 -5.72 -9.76 -11.27
CA GLU A 137 -6.32 -8.60 -11.94
C GLU A 137 -5.57 -8.26 -13.24
N ASP A 138 -4.24 -8.18 -13.20
CA ASP A 138 -3.43 -7.88 -14.37
C ASP A 138 -3.64 -8.95 -15.46
N ARG A 139 -3.65 -10.25 -15.09
CA ARG A 139 -3.96 -11.35 -16.02
C ARG A 139 -5.36 -11.24 -16.62
N VAL A 140 -6.33 -10.97 -15.78
CA VAL A 140 -7.73 -10.83 -16.19
C VAL A 140 -7.88 -9.68 -17.19
N ARG A 141 -7.23 -8.54 -16.93
CA ARG A 141 -7.27 -7.35 -17.81
C ARG A 141 -6.58 -7.58 -19.15
N GLU A 142 -5.62 -8.50 -19.23
CA GLU A 142 -5.03 -8.91 -20.51
C GLU A 142 -6.05 -9.64 -21.43
N LEU A 143 -7.08 -10.28 -20.85
CA LEU A 143 -8.09 -11.04 -21.62
C LEU A 143 -9.42 -10.32 -21.77
N SER A 144 -9.89 -9.66 -20.70
CA SER A 144 -11.25 -9.13 -20.59
C SER A 144 -11.47 -7.96 -21.55
N GLN A 145 -12.65 -7.91 -22.15
CA GLN A 145 -13.09 -6.82 -23.03
C GLN A 145 -14.37 -6.17 -22.50
N GLU A 146 -15.35 -6.99 -22.08
CA GLU A 146 -16.61 -6.52 -21.51
C GLU A 146 -16.99 -7.39 -20.30
N PRO A 147 -16.43 -7.11 -19.09
CA PRO A 147 -16.60 -7.96 -17.91
C PRO A 147 -18.05 -8.35 -17.60
N THR A 148 -18.99 -7.42 -17.78
CA THR A 148 -20.41 -7.61 -17.49
C THR A 148 -21.13 -8.56 -18.47
N LYS A 149 -20.46 -9.00 -19.54
CA LYS A 149 -20.93 -10.07 -20.46
C LYS A 149 -20.00 -11.29 -20.46
N GLU A 150 -19.05 -11.31 -19.54
CA GLU A 150 -18.01 -12.32 -19.46
C GLU A 150 -18.16 -13.19 -18.21
N ARG A 151 -17.73 -14.44 -18.37
CA ARG A 151 -17.52 -15.38 -17.27
C ARG A 151 -16.03 -15.55 -17.05
N LEU A 152 -15.57 -15.34 -15.82
CA LEU A 152 -14.20 -15.65 -15.42
C LEU A 152 -14.10 -17.06 -14.84
N VAL A 153 -13.25 -17.90 -15.42
CA VAL A 153 -12.86 -19.20 -14.89
C VAL A 153 -11.41 -19.14 -14.43
N VAL A 154 -11.16 -19.19 -13.12
CA VAL A 154 -9.80 -19.24 -12.56
C VAL A 154 -9.44 -20.69 -12.27
N VAL A 155 -8.28 -21.13 -12.74
CA VAL A 155 -7.84 -22.52 -12.59
C VAL A 155 -6.67 -22.64 -11.63
N GLY A 156 -6.91 -23.29 -10.49
CA GLY A 156 -5.87 -23.71 -9.56
C GLY A 156 -5.30 -25.10 -9.90
N PHE A 157 -4.12 -25.40 -9.39
CA PHE A 157 -3.48 -26.71 -9.51
C PHE A 157 -2.59 -26.99 -8.31
N GLY A 158 -2.45 -28.27 -7.96
CA GLY A 158 -1.42 -28.74 -7.03
C GLY A 158 -1.94 -29.68 -5.95
N ALA A 159 -3.26 -29.78 -5.79
CA ALA A 159 -3.86 -30.61 -4.75
C ALA A 159 -3.54 -32.11 -4.93
N THR A 160 -3.30 -32.78 -3.81
CA THR A 160 -3.15 -34.25 -3.70
C THR A 160 -4.27 -34.88 -2.88
N SER A 161 -5.09 -34.06 -2.21
CA SER A 161 -6.27 -34.46 -1.43
C SER A 161 -7.45 -33.53 -1.71
N HIS A 162 -8.66 -33.94 -1.31
CA HIS A 162 -9.86 -33.10 -1.42
C HIS A 162 -9.78 -31.85 -0.53
N GLU A 163 -9.16 -31.96 0.64
CA GLU A 163 -8.97 -30.85 1.57
C GLU A 163 -8.08 -29.76 0.97
N GLU A 164 -6.94 -30.15 0.38
CA GLU A 164 -6.04 -29.22 -0.32
C GLU A 164 -6.73 -28.55 -1.51
N ALA A 165 -7.58 -29.28 -2.24
CA ALA A 165 -8.32 -28.71 -3.36
C ALA A 165 -9.36 -27.67 -2.91
N GLU A 166 -10.03 -27.88 -1.77
CA GLU A 166 -10.96 -26.91 -1.22
C GLU A 166 -10.25 -25.69 -0.60
N GLU A 167 -9.06 -25.87 -0.03
CA GLU A 167 -8.20 -24.75 0.41
C GLU A 167 -7.78 -23.88 -0.79
N ILE A 168 -7.33 -24.49 -1.90
CA ILE A 168 -7.03 -23.78 -3.16
C ILE A 168 -8.29 -23.06 -3.66
N ARG A 169 -9.44 -23.73 -3.66
CA ARG A 169 -10.71 -23.14 -4.12
C ARG A 169 -11.08 -21.90 -3.29
N SER A 170 -11.01 -22.01 -1.97
CA SER A 170 -11.34 -20.92 -1.04
C SER A 170 -10.38 -19.74 -1.24
N THR A 171 -9.09 -20.02 -1.36
CA THR A 171 -8.05 -19.01 -1.61
C THR A 171 -8.29 -18.27 -2.92
N LEU A 172 -8.52 -18.99 -4.02
CA LEU A 172 -8.85 -18.37 -5.30
C LEU A 172 -10.16 -17.57 -5.25
N ALA A 173 -11.18 -18.05 -4.54
CA ALA A 173 -12.44 -17.33 -4.37
C ALA A 173 -12.24 -15.98 -3.66
N LYS A 174 -11.39 -15.92 -2.63
CA LYS A 174 -11.02 -14.66 -1.95
C LYS A 174 -10.32 -13.70 -2.92
N LEU A 175 -9.33 -14.18 -3.67
CA LEU A 175 -8.62 -13.37 -4.68
C LEU A 175 -9.57 -12.83 -5.75
N ILE A 176 -10.49 -13.66 -6.24
CA ILE A 176 -11.53 -13.25 -7.20
C ILE A 176 -12.45 -12.20 -6.59
N SER A 177 -12.81 -12.31 -5.31
CA SER A 177 -13.64 -11.31 -4.63
C SER A 177 -12.98 -9.92 -4.64
N GLU A 178 -11.66 -9.85 -4.39
CA GLU A 178 -10.91 -8.59 -4.48
C GLU A 178 -10.89 -8.05 -5.92
N VAL A 179 -10.64 -8.91 -6.92
CA VAL A 179 -10.62 -8.52 -8.34
C VAL A 179 -12.01 -8.04 -8.80
N LYS A 180 -13.09 -8.66 -8.31
CA LYS A 180 -14.48 -8.33 -8.68
C LYS A 180 -14.86 -6.91 -8.30
N HIS A 181 -14.24 -6.33 -7.26
CA HIS A 181 -14.44 -4.93 -6.92
C HIS A 181 -13.98 -3.97 -8.03
N ARG A 182 -13.12 -4.40 -8.96
CA ARG A 182 -12.57 -3.56 -10.05
C ARG A 182 -12.85 -4.10 -11.46
N VAL A 183 -13.22 -5.37 -11.57
CA VAL A 183 -13.57 -6.05 -12.82
C VAL A 183 -14.83 -6.90 -12.60
N PRO A 184 -16.03 -6.32 -12.78
CA PRO A 184 -17.28 -6.93 -12.35
C PRO A 184 -17.78 -7.97 -13.35
N PHE A 185 -17.21 -9.18 -13.31
CA PHE A 185 -17.69 -10.31 -14.13
C PHE A 185 -19.14 -10.66 -13.83
N GLN A 186 -19.88 -11.01 -14.88
CA GLN A 186 -21.25 -11.51 -14.76
C GLN A 186 -21.29 -12.83 -13.98
N GLU A 187 -20.30 -13.70 -14.22
CA GLU A 187 -20.14 -14.96 -13.52
C GLU A 187 -18.68 -15.26 -13.22
N VAL A 188 -18.42 -15.89 -12.07
CA VAL A 188 -17.09 -16.35 -11.68
C VAL A 188 -17.14 -17.81 -11.27
N GLN A 189 -16.15 -18.59 -11.69
CA GLN A 189 -16.02 -20.01 -11.37
C GLN A 189 -14.58 -20.37 -11.05
N VAL A 190 -14.39 -21.35 -10.18
CA VAL A 190 -13.07 -21.89 -9.82
C VAL A 190 -13.00 -23.37 -10.15
N ALA A 191 -12.02 -23.74 -10.97
CA ALA A 191 -11.66 -25.13 -11.23
C ALA A 191 -10.33 -25.45 -10.55
N VAL A 192 -10.20 -26.65 -9.97
CA VAL A 192 -8.96 -27.07 -9.30
C VAL A 192 -8.52 -28.41 -9.86
N LEU A 193 -7.32 -28.42 -10.45
CA LEU A 193 -6.67 -29.62 -10.95
C LEU A 193 -5.75 -30.23 -9.88
N TYR A 194 -5.65 -31.55 -9.90
CA TYR A 194 -4.90 -32.36 -8.95
C TYR A 194 -3.56 -32.79 -9.54
N HIS A 195 -2.54 -32.82 -8.68
CA HIS A 195 -1.22 -33.32 -9.01
C HIS A 195 -1.23 -34.87 -9.06
N ASN A 196 -0.51 -35.45 -10.02
CA ASN A 196 -0.46 -36.90 -10.23
C ASN A 196 0.23 -37.70 -9.11
N VAL A 197 0.82 -37.06 -8.10
CA VAL A 197 1.42 -37.74 -6.94
C VAL A 197 0.38 -38.08 -5.87
N GLY A 198 -0.84 -37.52 -5.97
CA GLY A 198 -1.95 -37.88 -5.08
C GLY A 198 -2.52 -39.27 -5.40
N PRO A 199 -3.41 -39.81 -4.55
CA PRO A 199 -4.03 -41.11 -4.77
C PRO A 199 -4.79 -41.15 -6.10
N GLU A 200 -4.56 -42.18 -6.92
CA GLU A 200 -5.04 -42.27 -8.32
C GLU A 200 -6.54 -41.98 -8.46
N LYS A 201 -7.36 -42.57 -7.59
CA LYS A 201 -8.82 -42.35 -7.59
C LYS A 201 -9.17 -40.88 -7.37
N ILE A 202 -8.56 -40.23 -6.37
CA ILE A 202 -8.80 -38.81 -6.04
C ILE A 202 -8.36 -37.93 -7.20
N VAL A 203 -7.17 -38.16 -7.74
CA VAL A 203 -6.62 -37.40 -8.87
C VAL A 203 -7.52 -37.53 -10.09
N ARG A 204 -7.96 -38.74 -10.43
CA ARG A 204 -8.82 -38.99 -11.57
C ARG A 204 -10.18 -38.31 -11.43
N GLU A 205 -10.86 -38.51 -10.31
CA GLU A 205 -12.19 -37.93 -10.06
C GLU A 205 -12.14 -36.40 -10.02
N GLY A 206 -11.16 -35.84 -9.30
CA GLY A 206 -10.95 -34.40 -9.18
C GLY A 206 -10.61 -33.72 -10.50
N ASN A 207 -9.68 -34.30 -11.26
CA ASN A 207 -9.33 -33.78 -12.58
C ASN A 207 -10.49 -33.92 -13.57
N GLN A 208 -11.21 -35.04 -13.58
CA GLN A 208 -12.39 -35.19 -14.44
C GLN A 208 -13.43 -34.10 -14.14
N LYS A 209 -13.76 -33.90 -12.86
CA LYS A 209 -14.69 -32.85 -12.42
C LYS A 209 -14.27 -31.45 -12.88
N ALA A 210 -13.00 -31.11 -12.69
CA ALA A 210 -12.48 -29.79 -13.08
C ALA A 210 -12.47 -29.60 -14.60
N GLN A 211 -12.09 -30.63 -15.36
CA GLN A 211 -12.07 -30.57 -16.82
C GLN A 211 -13.48 -30.50 -17.42
N ASP A 212 -14.43 -31.24 -16.86
CA ASP A 212 -15.83 -31.21 -17.31
C ASP A 212 -16.45 -29.83 -17.07
N LEU A 213 -16.20 -29.23 -15.90
CA LEU A 213 -16.60 -27.86 -15.61
C LEU A 213 -16.01 -26.86 -16.60
N ILE A 214 -14.71 -26.93 -16.87
CA ILE A 214 -14.06 -26.02 -17.82
C ILE A 214 -14.66 -26.17 -19.22
N LYS A 215 -14.83 -27.41 -19.70
CA LYS A 215 -15.38 -27.68 -21.04
C LYS A 215 -16.84 -27.23 -21.18
N SER A 216 -17.67 -27.49 -20.16
CA SER A 216 -19.08 -27.09 -20.19
C SER A 216 -19.19 -25.56 -20.28
N LEU A 217 -18.49 -24.85 -19.39
CA LEU A 217 -18.53 -23.38 -19.35
C LEU A 217 -17.93 -22.74 -20.60
N ALA A 218 -16.90 -23.35 -21.20
CA ALA A 218 -16.28 -22.86 -22.43
C ALA A 218 -17.17 -23.06 -23.67
N ALA A 219 -18.04 -24.08 -23.68
CA ALA A 219 -18.95 -24.36 -24.78
C ALA A 219 -20.25 -23.52 -24.75
N GLU A 220 -20.61 -23.01 -23.57
CA GLU A 220 -21.76 -22.12 -23.39
C GLU A 220 -21.60 -20.80 -24.17
N LYS A 221 -22.69 -20.32 -24.76
CA LYS A 221 -22.70 -19.15 -25.67
C LYS A 221 -23.36 -17.91 -25.10
N ASN A 222 -24.01 -18.02 -23.94
CA ASN A 222 -24.69 -16.90 -23.27
C ASN A 222 -23.70 -15.89 -22.67
N LEU A 223 -22.51 -16.33 -22.27
CA LEU A 223 -21.43 -15.49 -21.76
C LEU A 223 -20.12 -15.79 -22.49
N HIS A 224 -19.27 -14.77 -22.63
CA HIS A 224 -17.91 -14.98 -23.12
C HIS A 224 -17.03 -15.53 -22.01
N THR A 225 -16.58 -16.77 -22.16
CA THR A 225 -15.69 -17.40 -21.17
C THR A 225 -14.25 -16.93 -21.34
N ILE A 226 -13.68 -16.40 -20.27
CA ILE A 226 -12.24 -16.17 -20.13
C ILE A 226 -11.68 -17.13 -19.08
N LEU A 227 -10.57 -17.80 -19.41
CA LEU A 227 -9.92 -18.77 -18.54
C LEU A 227 -8.51 -18.26 -18.16
N VAL A 228 -8.27 -18.14 -16.87
CA VAL A 228 -6.99 -17.70 -16.30
C VAL A 228 -6.38 -18.84 -15.49
N PRO A 229 -5.32 -19.50 -15.99
CA PRO A 229 -4.52 -20.40 -15.17
C PRO A 229 -3.83 -19.60 -14.07
N PHE A 230 -4.07 -19.96 -12.81
CA PHE A 230 -3.53 -19.24 -11.65
C PHE A 230 -2.94 -20.22 -10.66
N HIS A 231 -1.81 -20.81 -11.05
CA HIS A 231 -1.13 -21.87 -10.31
C HIS A 231 0.39 -21.87 -10.59
N MET A 232 1.13 -22.71 -9.87
CA MET A 232 2.59 -22.92 -10.04
C MET A 232 2.90 -24.33 -10.56
N GLY A 233 2.15 -24.77 -11.56
CA GLY A 233 2.25 -26.13 -12.09
C GLY A 233 3.42 -26.34 -13.05
N PHE A 234 3.57 -27.56 -13.58
CA PHE A 234 4.72 -27.93 -14.40
C PHE A 234 4.81 -27.13 -15.71
N LYS A 235 6.04 -26.75 -16.04
CA LYS A 235 6.47 -25.99 -17.20
C LYS A 235 7.91 -26.37 -17.52
N HIS A 236 8.11 -27.60 -18.00
CA HIS A 236 9.45 -28.11 -18.31
C HIS A 236 10.07 -27.30 -19.44
N THR A 237 9.35 -27.16 -20.55
CA THR A 237 9.72 -26.36 -21.72
C THR A 237 8.46 -25.75 -22.34
N GLY A 238 8.61 -24.91 -23.36
CA GLY A 238 7.48 -24.35 -24.10
C GLY A 238 6.60 -25.40 -24.79
N SER A 239 7.11 -26.62 -25.03
CA SER A 239 6.36 -27.75 -25.61
C SER A 239 5.85 -28.75 -24.57
N MET A 240 6.33 -28.68 -23.32
CA MET A 240 6.02 -29.62 -22.24
C MET A 240 5.59 -28.84 -20.99
N GLN A 241 4.37 -28.31 -21.05
CA GLN A 241 3.81 -27.47 -20.00
C GLN A 241 2.30 -27.66 -19.84
N MET A 242 1.79 -27.32 -18.66
CA MET A 242 0.37 -27.44 -18.33
C MET A 242 -0.55 -26.65 -19.26
N ALA A 243 -0.08 -25.55 -19.85
CA ALA A 243 -0.84 -24.74 -20.79
C ALA A 243 -1.45 -25.58 -21.94
N HIS A 244 -0.77 -26.64 -22.39
CA HIS A 244 -1.27 -27.53 -23.44
C HIS A 244 -2.44 -28.43 -23.03
N VAL A 245 -2.66 -28.62 -21.73
CA VAL A 245 -3.87 -29.27 -21.22
C VAL A 245 -5.07 -28.37 -21.52
N PHE A 246 -4.98 -27.08 -21.22
CA PHE A 246 -6.02 -26.09 -21.51
C PHE A 246 -6.22 -25.89 -23.02
N GLU A 247 -5.15 -25.77 -23.79
CA GLU A 247 -5.22 -25.62 -25.25
C GLU A 247 -5.98 -26.77 -25.92
N ARG A 248 -5.76 -28.01 -25.45
CA ARG A 248 -6.51 -29.18 -25.95
C ARG A 248 -7.98 -29.17 -25.52
N MET A 249 -8.27 -28.79 -24.28
CA MET A 249 -9.64 -28.75 -23.76
C MET A 249 -10.49 -27.66 -24.41
N LEU A 250 -9.89 -26.51 -24.70
CA LEU A 250 -10.56 -25.34 -25.26
C LEU A 250 -10.55 -25.33 -26.79
N LYS A 251 -9.96 -26.36 -27.42
CA LYS A 251 -9.95 -26.51 -28.86
C LYS A 251 -11.38 -26.49 -29.41
N ASN A 252 -11.63 -25.61 -30.39
CA ASN A 252 -12.94 -25.38 -31.01
C ASN A 252 -14.00 -24.75 -30.08
N THR A 253 -13.59 -24.08 -28.99
CA THR A 253 -14.48 -23.28 -28.14
C THR A 253 -14.23 -21.78 -28.38
N PRO A 254 -15.23 -20.90 -28.13
CA PRO A 254 -15.03 -19.44 -28.19
C PRO A 254 -14.28 -18.88 -26.97
N ALA A 255 -13.86 -19.72 -26.02
CA ALA A 255 -13.21 -19.27 -24.79
C ALA A 255 -11.83 -18.66 -25.08
N ARG A 256 -11.52 -17.56 -24.40
CA ARG A 256 -10.19 -16.93 -24.43
C ARG A 256 -9.39 -17.41 -23.23
N TYR A 257 -8.10 -17.69 -23.42
CA TYR A 257 -7.22 -18.10 -22.33
C TYR A 257 -5.84 -17.46 -22.46
N LEU A 258 -5.17 -17.24 -21.33
CA LEU A 258 -3.78 -16.81 -21.31
C LEU A 258 -2.84 -18.02 -21.45
N LYS A 259 -2.10 -18.04 -22.55
CA LYS A 259 -1.02 -18.99 -22.77
C LYS A 259 0.24 -18.50 -22.04
N ASP A 260 0.91 -19.40 -21.32
CA ASP A 260 2.23 -19.21 -20.71
C ASP A 260 2.34 -18.13 -19.60
N LYS A 261 1.23 -17.56 -19.13
CA LYS A 261 1.20 -16.54 -18.08
C LYS A 261 0.30 -17.00 -16.94
N GLU A 262 0.89 -17.74 -16.00
CA GLU A 262 0.24 -18.12 -14.75
C GLU A 262 0.48 -17.04 -13.68
N ILE A 263 0.72 -17.46 -12.43
CA ILE A 263 1.24 -16.58 -11.36
C ILE A 263 2.60 -15.99 -11.77
N LEU A 264 3.43 -16.81 -12.41
CA LEU A 264 4.74 -16.42 -12.95
C LEU A 264 4.72 -16.46 -14.49
N PRO A 265 5.55 -15.65 -15.16
CA PRO A 265 6.39 -14.59 -14.58
C PRO A 265 5.59 -13.33 -14.24
N HIS A 266 5.81 -12.74 -13.06
CA HIS A 266 5.21 -11.46 -12.67
C HIS A 266 6.05 -10.75 -11.59
N ALA A 267 6.26 -9.44 -11.72
CA ALA A 267 7.11 -8.66 -10.81
C ALA A 267 6.62 -8.71 -9.35
N ASN A 268 5.30 -8.71 -9.13
CA ASN A 268 4.71 -8.81 -7.79
C ASN A 268 5.12 -10.06 -7.00
N VAL A 269 5.62 -11.13 -7.63
CA VAL A 269 6.15 -12.28 -6.88
C VAL A 269 7.42 -11.90 -6.13
N ALA A 270 8.33 -11.14 -6.77
CA ALA A 270 9.51 -10.60 -6.10
C ALA A 270 9.12 -9.55 -5.04
N VAL A 271 8.14 -8.70 -5.33
CA VAL A 271 7.60 -7.71 -4.37
C VAL A 271 7.02 -8.42 -3.14
N TRP A 272 6.27 -9.51 -3.34
CA TRP A 272 5.74 -10.33 -2.26
C TRP A 272 6.85 -10.97 -1.43
N LEU A 273 7.89 -11.54 -2.06
CA LEU A 273 9.04 -12.08 -1.34
C LEU A 273 9.71 -11.02 -0.45
N LYS A 274 9.96 -9.82 -0.99
CA LYS A 274 10.53 -8.68 -0.24
C LYS A 274 9.64 -8.31 0.95
N ARG A 275 8.33 -8.20 0.73
CA ARG A 275 7.36 -7.87 1.79
C ARG A 275 7.26 -8.92 2.87
N SER A 276 7.15 -10.19 2.49
CA SER A 276 7.14 -11.31 3.42
C SER A 276 8.42 -11.34 4.25
N ALA A 277 9.59 -11.13 3.64
CA ALA A 277 10.86 -11.06 4.37
C ALA A 277 10.92 -9.87 5.33
N ASN A 278 10.46 -8.69 4.92
CA ASN A 278 10.45 -7.48 5.75
C ASN A 278 9.60 -7.60 7.02
N GLN A 279 8.62 -8.53 7.07
CA GLN A 279 7.87 -8.84 8.29
C GLN A 279 8.74 -9.49 9.38
N PHE A 280 9.83 -10.16 9.00
CA PHE A 280 10.71 -10.86 9.94
C PHE A 280 12.03 -10.13 10.22
N LEU A 281 12.27 -9.01 9.55
CA LEU A 281 13.43 -8.17 9.81
C LEU A 281 13.13 -7.20 10.94
N PRO A 282 14.01 -7.03 11.94
CA PRO A 282 13.84 -5.96 12.92
C PRO A 282 13.86 -4.60 12.20
N ALA A 283 13.13 -3.63 12.71
CA ALA A 283 13.20 -2.27 12.18
C ALA A 283 14.59 -1.67 12.44
N GLN A 284 15.11 -0.94 11.45
CA GLN A 284 16.33 -0.15 11.55
C GLN A 284 16.02 1.28 11.11
N ARG A 285 16.65 2.27 11.75
CA ARG A 285 16.30 3.68 11.58
C ARG A 285 16.63 4.18 10.17
N GLU A 286 17.69 3.64 9.58
CA GLU A 286 18.19 3.95 8.25
C GLU A 286 17.31 3.35 7.14
N GLU A 287 16.46 2.37 7.48
CA GLU A 287 15.53 1.69 6.57
C GLU A 287 14.10 2.23 6.69
N LEU A 288 13.90 3.32 7.43
CA LEU A 288 12.62 4.01 7.52
C LEU A 288 12.51 5.01 6.36
N GLY A 289 11.37 5.02 5.68
CA GLY A 289 11.00 6.00 4.67
C GLY A 289 9.73 6.76 5.08
N ILE A 290 9.62 8.02 4.67
CA ILE A 290 8.45 8.86 4.96
C ILE A 290 7.88 9.41 3.67
N VAL A 291 6.58 9.24 3.45
CA VAL A 291 5.82 9.98 2.45
C VAL A 291 4.97 11.01 3.19
N VAL A 292 5.24 12.29 3.02
CA VAL A 292 4.28 13.33 3.44
C VAL A 292 3.25 13.47 2.33
N MET A 293 1.98 13.36 2.68
CA MET A 293 0.87 13.36 1.73
C MET A 293 -0.07 14.56 1.95
N PRO A 294 0.23 15.73 1.36
CA PRO A 294 -0.69 16.86 1.32
C PRO A 294 -1.80 16.67 0.27
N HIS A 295 -2.81 17.54 0.32
CA HIS A 295 -3.91 17.53 -0.64
C HIS A 295 -3.45 17.74 -2.08
N GLY A 296 -2.64 18.78 -2.33
CA GLY A 296 -2.25 19.20 -3.68
C GLY A 296 -3.21 20.22 -4.28
N ALA A 297 -2.66 21.30 -4.84
CA ALA A 297 -3.35 22.40 -5.49
C ALA A 297 -2.43 23.06 -6.53
N GLY A 298 -2.70 24.31 -6.93
CA GLY A 298 -1.79 25.09 -7.77
C GLY A 298 -0.50 25.50 -7.02
N GLU A 299 0.54 25.89 -7.78
CA GLU A 299 1.89 26.17 -7.28
C GLU A 299 1.91 27.05 -6.02
N TYR A 300 1.24 28.20 -6.05
CA TYR A 300 1.24 29.15 -4.93
C TYR A 300 0.53 28.64 -3.67
N THR A 301 -0.32 27.63 -3.79
CA THR A 301 -0.93 26.95 -2.64
C THR A 301 -0.02 25.84 -2.12
N ASN A 302 0.75 25.19 -2.99
CA ASN A 302 1.68 24.13 -2.61
C ASN A 302 3.01 24.66 -2.05
N GLU A 303 3.48 25.82 -2.50
CA GLU A 303 4.77 26.40 -2.11
C GLU A 303 4.94 26.49 -0.58
N PRO A 304 3.98 27.01 0.22
CA PRO A 304 4.12 27.04 1.68
C PRO A 304 4.23 25.64 2.32
N ILE A 305 3.58 24.63 1.73
CA ILE A 305 3.71 23.23 2.16
C ILE A 305 5.13 22.73 1.85
N GLY A 306 5.64 23.01 0.65
CA GLY A 306 7.02 22.71 0.26
C GLY A 306 8.05 23.31 1.22
N VAL A 307 7.89 24.59 1.58
CA VAL A 307 8.75 25.27 2.56
C VAL A 307 8.69 24.59 3.93
N THR A 308 7.51 24.13 4.35
CA THR A 308 7.32 23.43 5.63
C THR A 308 8.06 22.09 5.68
N ILE A 309 8.09 21.36 4.55
CA ILE A 309 8.65 20.00 4.44
C ILE A 309 10.16 20.05 4.17
N ALA A 310 10.67 21.07 3.47
CA ALA A 310 12.05 21.14 3.00
C ALA A 310 13.11 20.86 4.09
N PRO A 311 13.03 21.41 5.32
CA PRO A 311 14.00 21.09 6.38
C PRO A 311 14.02 19.60 6.77
N LEU A 312 12.87 18.92 6.68
CA LEU A 312 12.74 17.51 7.04
C LEU A 312 13.30 16.59 5.97
N SER A 313 13.20 16.98 4.70
CA SER A 313 13.80 16.22 3.58
C SER A 313 15.33 16.12 3.66
N GLN A 314 15.97 17.03 4.39
CA GLN A 314 17.42 16.99 4.66
C GLN A 314 17.78 16.05 5.82
N LYS A 315 16.82 15.72 6.68
CA LYS A 315 17.03 14.94 7.91
C LYS A 315 16.53 13.50 7.79
N TYR A 316 15.47 13.27 7.02
CA TYR A 316 14.81 11.97 6.88
C TYR A 316 14.83 11.51 5.43
N ASN A 317 14.81 10.19 5.22
CA ASN A 317 14.53 9.59 3.92
C ASN A 317 13.06 9.84 3.56
N LEU A 318 12.78 10.99 2.93
CA LEU A 318 11.45 11.54 2.77
C LEU A 318 11.14 11.84 1.30
N GLU A 319 9.89 11.59 0.92
CA GLU A 319 9.25 12.03 -0.34
C GLU A 319 7.96 12.78 -0.02
N THR A 320 7.48 13.56 -0.99
CA THR A 320 6.15 14.20 -0.92
C THR A 320 5.28 13.65 -2.04
N ALA A 321 4.05 13.26 -1.71
CA ALA A 321 3.05 12.82 -2.69
C ALA A 321 1.78 13.68 -2.57
N PHE A 322 1.64 14.66 -3.46
CA PHE A 322 0.42 15.46 -3.56
C PHE A 322 -0.67 14.67 -4.29
N GLY A 323 -1.93 14.77 -3.87
CA GLY A 323 -3.05 14.23 -4.66
C GLY A 323 -4.11 13.46 -3.88
N MET A 324 -4.28 13.69 -2.57
CA MET A 324 -5.37 13.06 -1.80
C MET A 324 -5.44 11.53 -1.91
N ALA A 325 -4.31 10.87 -1.66
CA ALA A 325 -4.15 9.43 -1.85
C ALA A 325 -4.25 8.97 -3.32
N ASP A 326 -3.82 9.82 -4.26
CA ASP A 326 -3.57 9.43 -5.64
C ASP A 326 -2.52 8.30 -5.72
N VAL A 327 -2.88 7.22 -6.40
CA VAL A 327 -2.08 6.00 -6.43
C VAL A 327 -0.80 6.16 -7.23
N GLU A 328 -0.81 6.92 -8.32
CA GLU A 328 0.37 7.13 -9.15
C GLU A 328 1.43 7.90 -8.38
N MET A 329 1.04 9.01 -7.74
CA MET A 329 1.92 9.84 -6.93
C MET A 329 2.46 9.09 -5.69
N LEU A 330 1.60 8.32 -5.01
CA LEU A 330 2.01 7.50 -3.88
C LEU A 330 2.95 6.36 -4.31
N GLN A 331 2.67 5.69 -5.42
CA GLN A 331 3.49 4.59 -5.93
C GLN A 331 4.89 5.11 -6.30
N GLU A 332 4.98 6.25 -6.99
CA GLU A 332 6.28 6.86 -7.34
C GLU A 332 7.09 7.22 -6.08
N ALA A 333 6.46 7.82 -5.08
CA ALA A 333 7.11 8.17 -3.81
C ALA A 333 7.62 6.92 -3.06
N VAL A 334 6.79 5.88 -2.99
CA VAL A 334 7.16 4.60 -2.34
C VAL A 334 8.33 3.94 -3.07
N GLU A 335 8.31 3.89 -4.41
CA GLU A 335 9.38 3.30 -5.21
C GLU A 335 10.72 4.03 -5.02
N LYS A 336 10.71 5.37 -4.95
CA LYS A 336 11.91 6.16 -4.65
C LYS A 336 12.47 5.87 -3.26
N LEU A 337 11.61 5.70 -2.26
CA LEU A 337 12.02 5.35 -0.91
C LEU A 337 12.60 3.94 -0.83
N GLU A 338 11.96 2.96 -1.49
CA GLU A 338 12.46 1.58 -1.58
C GLU A 338 13.80 1.51 -2.31
N ALA A 339 13.97 2.29 -3.39
CA ALA A 339 15.25 2.41 -4.10
C ALA A 339 16.36 3.01 -3.22
N ARG A 340 16.00 3.82 -2.22
CA ARG A 340 16.88 4.34 -1.17
C ARG A 340 17.03 3.40 0.03
N GLY A 341 16.49 2.18 -0.03
CA GLY A 341 16.63 1.15 0.99
C GLY A 341 15.53 1.12 2.05
N ALA A 342 14.44 1.88 1.89
CA ALA A 342 13.33 1.84 2.84
C ALA A 342 12.65 0.47 2.84
N ARG A 343 12.53 -0.14 4.02
CA ARG A 343 11.79 -1.39 4.25
C ARG A 343 10.51 -1.16 5.05
N ARG A 344 10.35 0.01 5.65
CA ARG A 344 9.15 0.45 6.35
C ARG A 344 8.86 1.88 6.00
N ILE A 345 7.64 2.17 5.57
CA ILE A 345 7.27 3.49 5.08
C ILE A 345 6.05 4.01 5.82
N LEU A 346 6.17 5.20 6.42
CA LEU A 346 5.04 5.96 6.94
C LEU A 346 4.50 6.87 5.84
N ILE A 347 3.22 6.74 5.52
CA ILE A 347 2.48 7.73 4.72
C ILE A 347 1.75 8.65 5.70
N LEU A 348 2.32 9.84 5.94
CA LEU A 348 1.79 10.85 6.85
C LEU A 348 0.82 11.79 6.13
N ARG A 349 -0.46 11.70 6.50
CA ARG A 349 -1.55 12.49 5.92
C ARG A 349 -1.55 13.90 6.51
N LEU A 350 -1.26 14.91 5.70
CA LEU A 350 -1.18 16.32 6.14
C LEU A 350 -2.55 17.02 5.97
N TYR A 351 -3.47 16.75 6.89
CA TYR A 351 -4.86 17.25 6.90
C TYR A 351 -5.28 17.71 8.30
N ASP A 352 -6.39 18.46 8.39
CA ASP A 352 -6.85 19.06 9.65
C ASP A 352 -7.30 18.04 10.70
N ILE A 353 -7.84 16.90 10.28
CA ILE A 353 -8.33 15.85 11.17
C ILE A 353 -7.80 14.47 10.79
N SER A 354 -7.67 13.58 11.77
CA SER A 354 -7.08 12.25 11.59
C SER A 354 -7.95 11.27 10.81
N LEU A 355 -9.23 11.58 10.61
CA LEU A 355 -10.13 10.79 9.77
C LEU A 355 -9.96 11.06 8.26
N SER A 356 -9.45 12.23 7.88
CA SER A 356 -9.33 12.60 6.46
C SER A 356 -8.48 11.59 5.69
N LEU A 357 -9.09 10.98 4.66
CA LEU A 357 -8.48 9.97 3.78
C LEU A 357 -7.95 8.71 4.49
N LYS A 358 -8.38 8.45 5.73
CA LYS A 358 -7.89 7.30 6.50
C LYS A 358 -8.25 5.98 5.81
N GLY A 359 -9.53 5.79 5.53
CA GLY A 359 -10.05 4.53 4.98
C GLY A 359 -9.53 4.26 3.57
N GLU A 360 -9.43 5.29 2.73
CA GLU A 360 -8.85 5.23 1.39
C GLU A 360 -7.40 4.76 1.46
N LEU A 361 -6.58 5.39 2.33
CA LEU A 361 -5.18 5.03 2.44
C LEU A 361 -4.98 3.64 3.07
N GLU A 362 -5.76 3.28 4.10
CA GLU A 362 -5.73 1.94 4.71
C GLU A 362 -6.05 0.85 3.68
N TYR A 363 -7.00 1.09 2.77
CA TYR A 363 -7.24 0.20 1.64
C TYR A 363 -6.02 0.12 0.72
N LEU A 364 -5.48 1.26 0.27
CA LEU A 364 -4.35 1.33 -0.67
C LEU A 364 -3.11 0.61 -0.16
N ILE A 365 -2.82 0.67 1.13
CA ILE A 365 -1.63 0.03 1.73
C ILE A 365 -1.85 -1.44 2.14
N GLY A 366 -3.08 -1.93 1.96
CA GLY A 366 -3.42 -3.33 2.17
C GLY A 366 -4.00 -3.69 3.54
N GLN A 367 -4.40 -2.70 4.35
CA GLN A 367 -4.83 -2.87 5.74
C GLN A 367 -6.35 -2.89 5.93
N ALA A 368 -7.12 -2.41 4.96
CA ALA A 368 -8.58 -2.41 5.01
C ALA A 368 -9.22 -3.00 3.75
N ALA A 369 -10.50 -3.35 3.87
CA ALA A 369 -11.38 -3.61 2.73
C ALA A 369 -11.67 -2.31 1.97
N PRO A 370 -12.07 -2.37 0.69
CA PRO A 370 -12.38 -1.17 -0.08
C PRO A 370 -13.49 -0.33 0.58
N PRO A 371 -13.33 1.00 0.79
CA PRO A 371 -14.45 1.86 1.19
C PRO A 371 -15.60 1.87 0.17
N LYS A 372 -16.78 2.28 0.63
CA LYS A 372 -18.01 2.30 -0.20
C LYS A 372 -17.99 3.37 -1.30
N VAL A 373 -17.25 4.46 -1.09
CA VAL A 373 -17.15 5.58 -2.02
C VAL A 373 -15.69 6.00 -2.07
N TYR A 374 -15.17 6.23 -3.27
CA TYR A 374 -13.83 6.75 -3.51
C TYR A 374 -13.91 8.11 -4.17
N ILE A 375 -13.04 9.01 -3.73
CA ILE A 375 -12.97 10.39 -4.24
C ILE A 375 -12.58 10.41 -5.73
N ALA A 376 -11.58 9.61 -6.12
CA ALA A 376 -11.06 9.61 -7.49
C ALA A 376 -11.99 8.92 -8.51
N ASN A 377 -12.71 7.86 -8.09
CA ASN A 377 -13.65 7.15 -8.97
C ASN A 377 -14.78 6.50 -8.16
N PRO A 378 -16.01 7.02 -8.22
CA PRO A 378 -17.15 6.45 -7.49
C PRO A 378 -17.53 5.03 -7.91
N ALA A 379 -17.13 4.60 -9.12
CA ALA A 379 -17.55 3.31 -9.68
C ALA A 379 -16.65 2.14 -9.24
N PHE A 380 -15.34 2.37 -9.09
CA PHE A 380 -14.38 1.32 -8.76
C PHE A 380 -13.24 1.84 -7.87
N PRO A 381 -12.80 1.04 -6.88
CA PRO A 381 -11.61 1.36 -6.12
C PRO A 381 -10.36 1.39 -7.03
N PRO A 382 -9.36 2.22 -6.70
CA PRO A 382 -8.07 2.22 -7.39
C PRO A 382 -7.24 0.96 -7.05
N PRO A 383 -6.12 0.67 -7.75
CA PRO A 383 -5.24 -0.41 -7.34
C PRO A 383 -4.61 -0.10 -5.98
N ARG A 384 -4.30 -1.13 -5.19
CA ARG A 384 -3.43 -1.01 -4.02
C ARG A 384 -1.98 -0.73 -4.45
N LEU A 385 -1.19 -0.15 -3.56
CA LEU A 385 0.24 0.09 -3.81
C LEU A 385 0.99 -1.25 -3.92
N ARG A 386 1.90 -1.35 -4.89
CA ARG A 386 2.76 -2.52 -5.07
C ARG A 386 4.09 -2.24 -4.38
N SER A 387 4.24 -2.71 -3.15
CA SER A 387 5.40 -2.39 -2.32
C SER A 387 5.94 -3.61 -1.56
N GLY A 388 7.26 -3.73 -1.55
CA GLY A 388 8.02 -4.66 -0.72
C GLY A 388 8.15 -4.16 0.72
N ALA A 389 8.08 -2.85 0.97
CA ALA A 389 8.09 -2.28 2.30
C ALA A 389 6.82 -2.61 3.09
N ILE A 390 6.91 -2.57 4.43
CA ILE A 390 5.74 -2.55 5.31
C ILE A 390 5.25 -1.11 5.41
N LEU A 391 3.99 -0.89 5.05
CA LEU A 391 3.40 0.44 4.92
C LEU A 391 2.56 0.77 6.15
N TYR A 392 2.66 2.01 6.62
CA TYR A 392 1.97 2.57 7.78
C TYR A 392 1.28 3.88 7.37
N THR A 393 0.28 4.30 8.16
CA THR A 393 -0.39 5.59 7.99
C THR A 393 -0.68 6.25 9.33
N SER A 394 -0.46 7.57 9.39
CA SER A 394 -0.91 8.44 10.47
C SER A 394 -1.26 9.81 9.87
N GLY A 395 -1.66 10.77 10.71
CA GLY A 395 -1.94 12.13 10.28
C GLY A 395 -3.16 12.72 10.94
N GLY A 396 -3.45 13.98 10.58
CA GLY A 396 -4.48 14.80 11.22
C GLY A 396 -3.91 15.72 12.29
N PHE A 397 -4.15 17.02 12.16
CA PHE A 397 -3.74 18.01 13.15
C PHE A 397 -4.51 17.90 14.47
N ASP A 398 -5.75 17.37 14.44
CA ASP A 398 -6.58 17.06 15.61
C ASP A 398 -6.48 18.16 16.70
N GLN A 399 -6.37 17.80 17.98
CA GLN A 399 -6.20 18.74 19.09
C GLN A 399 -4.71 19.00 19.42
N ASP A 400 -3.81 18.96 18.43
CA ASP A 400 -2.39 19.12 18.69
C ASP A 400 -2.03 20.54 19.14
N THR A 401 -1.28 20.62 20.24
CA THR A 401 -0.90 21.88 20.88
C THR A 401 -0.05 22.79 19.99
N LEU A 402 0.78 22.22 19.11
CA LEU A 402 1.61 22.99 18.17
C LEU A 402 0.74 23.71 17.13
N ILE A 403 -0.37 23.11 16.74
CA ILE A 403 -1.32 23.67 15.78
C ILE A 403 -2.18 24.75 16.44
N ALA A 404 -2.62 24.53 17.67
CA ALA A 404 -3.24 25.58 18.48
C ALA A 404 -2.32 26.81 18.67
N GLU A 405 -1.01 26.61 18.84
CA GLU A 405 -0.02 27.71 18.85
C GLU A 405 0.03 28.47 17.53
N VAL A 406 0.04 27.76 16.39
CA VAL A 406 0.00 28.41 15.06
C VAL A 406 -1.23 29.30 14.95
N LEU A 407 -2.40 28.75 15.27
CA LEU A 407 -3.66 29.48 15.19
C LEU A 407 -3.69 30.68 16.13
N LEU A 408 -3.16 30.57 17.35
CA LEU A 408 -3.00 31.70 18.26
C LEU A 408 -2.13 32.79 17.65
N GLU A 409 -0.97 32.45 17.06
CA GLU A 409 -0.14 33.44 16.39
C GLU A 409 -0.86 34.09 15.20
N ARG A 410 -1.61 33.33 14.39
CA ARG A 410 -2.45 33.88 13.31
C ARG A 410 -3.54 34.81 13.83
N ILE A 411 -4.14 34.53 14.99
CA ILE A 411 -5.08 35.44 15.65
C ILE A 411 -4.36 36.73 16.03
N MET A 412 -3.20 36.63 16.69
CA MET A 412 -2.45 37.79 17.20
C MET A 412 -1.94 38.70 16.07
N GLU A 413 -1.68 38.18 14.88
CA GLU A 413 -1.31 38.99 13.70
C GLU A 413 -2.38 40.01 13.30
N VAL A 414 -3.66 39.75 13.61
CA VAL A 414 -4.79 40.62 13.23
C VAL A 414 -5.58 41.16 14.43
N SER A 415 -5.33 40.65 15.63
CA SER A 415 -5.92 41.08 16.90
C SER A 415 -5.43 42.48 17.30
N ARG A 416 -6.29 43.24 18.00
CA ARG A 416 -5.99 44.58 18.51
C ARG A 416 -6.39 44.73 19.98
N GLU A 417 -7.63 44.35 20.30
CA GLU A 417 -8.21 44.41 21.65
C GLU A 417 -8.85 43.04 21.95
N PRO A 418 -8.05 42.03 22.36
CA PRO A 418 -8.52 40.66 22.56
C PRO A 418 -9.83 40.56 23.37
N GLU A 419 -9.96 41.32 24.45
CA GLU A 419 -11.12 41.36 25.34
C GLU A 419 -12.43 41.85 24.69
N ARG A 420 -12.35 42.41 23.47
CA ARG A 420 -13.49 42.82 22.64
C ARG A 420 -13.61 42.00 21.36
N GLU A 421 -12.86 40.92 21.25
CA GLU A 421 -12.76 40.13 20.03
C GLU A 421 -13.36 38.74 20.19
N THR A 422 -14.19 38.38 19.21
CA THR A 422 -14.71 37.02 19.01
C THR A 422 -14.00 36.40 17.83
N VAL A 423 -13.33 35.27 18.06
CA VAL A 423 -12.55 34.53 17.05
C VAL A 423 -13.34 33.34 16.54
N ILE A 424 -13.39 33.17 15.21
CA ILE A 424 -13.94 32.00 14.53
C ILE A 424 -12.80 31.28 13.81
N LEU A 425 -12.46 30.07 14.27
CA LEU A 425 -11.61 29.14 13.55
C LEU A 425 -12.46 28.47 12.47
N LEU A 426 -12.23 28.82 11.20
CA LEU A 426 -13.01 28.31 10.08
C LEU A 426 -12.20 27.28 9.29
N ALA A 427 -12.73 26.07 9.21
CA ALA A 427 -12.13 24.95 8.48
C ALA A 427 -13.00 24.48 7.30
N HIS A 428 -12.47 23.55 6.50
CA HIS A 428 -13.15 23.00 5.34
C HIS A 428 -14.46 22.27 5.69
N GLY A 429 -14.41 21.33 6.63
CA GLY A 429 -15.55 20.46 6.97
C GLY A 429 -15.71 19.26 6.03
N ALA A 430 -16.72 18.44 6.30
CA ALA A 430 -16.88 17.13 5.67
C ALA A 430 -18.26 16.87 5.06
N ALA A 431 -18.35 15.87 4.19
CA ALA A 431 -19.59 15.42 3.55
C ALA A 431 -20.56 14.83 4.57
N GLY A 432 -20.08 13.90 5.38
CA GLY A 432 -20.87 13.18 6.37
C GLY A 432 -21.06 13.98 7.65
N ASP A 433 -22.25 13.91 8.25
CA ASP A 433 -22.54 14.64 9.49
C ASP A 433 -21.69 14.13 10.67
N GLN A 434 -21.44 12.82 10.75
CA GLN A 434 -20.57 12.24 11.79
C GLN A 434 -19.13 12.76 11.70
N GLU A 435 -18.55 12.75 10.50
CA GLU A 435 -17.20 13.26 10.26
C GLU A 435 -17.11 14.77 10.50
N ASN A 436 -18.12 15.53 10.10
CA ASN A 436 -18.16 16.97 10.35
C ASN A 436 -18.32 17.30 11.84
N ASN A 437 -19.08 16.50 12.59
CA ASN A 437 -19.20 16.65 14.04
C ASN A 437 -17.87 16.37 14.74
N PHE A 438 -17.17 15.29 14.34
CA PHE A 438 -15.81 15.04 14.82
C PHE A 438 -14.89 16.24 14.52
N TRP A 439 -14.96 16.81 13.32
CA TRP A 439 -14.19 18.02 12.98
C TRP A 439 -14.50 19.20 13.90
N LEU A 440 -15.78 19.46 14.17
CA LEU A 440 -16.22 20.53 15.08
C LEU A 440 -15.75 20.28 16.52
N GLU A 441 -15.72 19.02 16.99
CA GLU A 441 -15.14 18.66 18.29
C GLU A 441 -13.65 18.98 18.35
N GLN A 442 -12.87 18.64 17.32
CA GLN A 442 -11.45 18.98 17.25
C GLN A 442 -11.22 20.51 17.23
N LEU A 443 -12.03 21.25 16.47
CA LEU A 443 -11.98 22.72 16.45
C LEU A 443 -12.33 23.34 17.80
N ALA A 444 -13.32 22.78 18.50
CA ALA A 444 -13.69 23.23 19.84
C ALA A 444 -12.55 22.96 20.86
N ALA A 445 -11.88 21.82 20.76
CA ALA A 445 -10.70 21.51 21.57
C ALA A 445 -9.55 22.50 21.29
N LYS A 446 -9.23 22.77 20.01
CA LYS A 446 -8.25 23.79 19.62
C LYS A 446 -8.63 25.17 20.17
N ALA A 447 -9.90 25.56 20.07
CA ALA A 447 -10.40 26.83 20.60
C ALA A 447 -10.23 26.94 22.12
N GLY A 448 -10.47 25.85 22.86
CA GLY A 448 -10.21 25.78 24.31
C GLY A 448 -8.73 26.00 24.64
N LEU A 449 -7.82 25.32 23.94
CA LEU A 449 -6.37 25.47 24.11
C LEU A 449 -5.90 26.90 23.80
N ILE A 450 -6.43 27.52 22.75
CA ILE A 450 -6.16 28.92 22.40
C ILE A 450 -6.61 29.84 23.52
N GLN A 451 -7.82 29.61 24.07
CA GLN A 451 -8.29 30.44 25.18
C GLN A 451 -7.46 30.30 26.43
N GLU A 452 -7.05 29.10 26.79
CA GLU A 452 -6.16 28.89 27.95
C GLU A 452 -4.82 29.60 27.75
N ARG A 453 -4.19 29.44 26.58
CA ARG A 453 -2.90 30.06 26.25
C ARG A 453 -2.95 31.57 26.14
N ALA A 454 -4.07 32.12 25.69
CA ALA A 454 -4.32 33.56 25.69
C ALA A 454 -4.70 34.11 27.08
N ALA A 455 -4.62 33.31 28.15
CA ALA A 455 -5.08 33.66 29.50
C ALA A 455 -6.55 34.13 29.53
N ARG A 456 -7.38 33.54 28.66
CA ARG A 456 -8.80 33.84 28.45
C ARG A 456 -9.08 35.31 28.14
N LYS A 457 -8.15 35.96 27.45
CA LYS A 457 -8.31 37.36 27.04
C LYS A 457 -9.34 37.54 25.94
N PHE A 458 -9.51 36.59 25.02
CA PHE A 458 -10.54 36.74 23.98
C PHE A 458 -11.93 36.62 24.57
N LYS A 459 -12.89 37.39 24.06
CA LYS A 459 -14.29 37.28 24.50
C LYS A 459 -14.85 35.89 24.19
N ALA A 460 -14.55 35.37 23.00
CA ALA A 460 -14.84 34.00 22.61
C ALA A 460 -13.87 33.51 21.54
N VAL A 461 -13.61 32.19 21.53
CA VAL A 461 -12.97 31.49 20.42
C VAL A 461 -13.87 30.29 20.11
N VAL A 462 -14.34 30.19 18.87
CA VAL A 462 -15.28 29.13 18.45
C VAL A 462 -14.80 28.47 17.16
N GLY A 463 -15.13 27.18 17.04
CA GLY A 463 -14.86 26.38 15.85
C GLY A 463 -16.05 26.36 14.89
N ALA A 464 -15.79 26.45 13.59
CA ALA A 464 -16.79 26.29 12.55
C ALA A 464 -16.24 25.64 11.28
N THR A 465 -17.14 25.07 10.48
CA THR A 465 -16.82 24.42 9.19
C THR A 465 -17.62 25.05 8.06
N GLY A 466 -17.02 25.21 6.87
CA GLY A 466 -17.71 25.70 5.67
C GLY A 466 -18.48 24.63 4.89
N ARG A 467 -18.16 23.34 5.06
CA ARG A 467 -18.65 22.18 4.30
C ARG A 467 -18.64 22.44 2.79
N GLU A 468 -17.50 22.90 2.32
CA GLU A 468 -17.39 23.74 1.14
C GLU A 468 -17.78 23.08 -0.18
N ASP A 469 -17.65 21.77 -0.28
CA ASP A 469 -17.90 21.04 -1.52
C ASP A 469 -19.36 20.59 -1.67
N TRP A 470 -20.18 20.72 -0.62
CA TRP A 470 -21.53 20.13 -0.58
C TRP A 470 -22.60 21.23 -0.54
N PRO A 471 -23.21 21.65 -1.68
CA PRO A 471 -24.00 22.88 -1.75
C PRO A 471 -25.09 23.05 -0.69
N ALA A 472 -25.86 22.00 -0.42
CA ALA A 472 -26.92 22.04 0.60
C ALA A 472 -26.34 22.18 2.02
N LYS A 473 -25.37 21.32 2.38
CA LYS A 473 -24.71 21.35 3.69
C LYS A 473 -23.88 22.62 3.90
N ARG A 474 -23.27 23.14 2.83
CA ARG A 474 -22.56 24.42 2.78
C ARG A 474 -23.51 25.56 3.10
N ALA A 475 -24.69 25.61 2.49
CA ALA A 475 -25.65 26.68 2.73
C ALA A 475 -26.04 26.76 4.22
N GLU A 476 -26.35 25.62 4.84
CA GLU A 476 -26.65 25.52 6.26
C GLU A 476 -25.45 25.94 7.14
N ALA A 477 -24.27 25.39 6.86
CA ALA A 477 -23.06 25.64 7.65
C ALA A 477 -22.61 27.11 7.56
N VAL A 478 -22.60 27.68 6.34
CA VAL A 478 -22.26 29.09 6.11
C VAL A 478 -23.32 30.01 6.74
N ALA A 479 -24.61 29.69 6.67
CA ALA A 479 -25.65 30.48 7.35
C ALA A 479 -25.40 30.55 8.87
N LYS A 480 -24.98 29.44 9.49
CA LYS A 480 -24.61 29.41 10.92
C LYS A 480 -23.40 30.31 11.21
N VAL A 481 -22.34 30.24 10.41
CA VAL A 481 -21.16 31.12 10.56
C VAL A 481 -21.54 32.59 10.40
N ARG A 482 -22.37 32.91 9.40
CA ARG A 482 -22.85 34.28 9.16
C ARG A 482 -23.67 34.80 10.35
N SER A 483 -24.56 33.98 10.92
CA SER A 483 -25.31 34.31 12.14
C SER A 483 -24.37 34.63 13.31
N THR A 484 -23.37 33.79 13.55
CA THR A 484 -22.37 34.01 14.62
C THR A 484 -21.62 35.33 14.44
N ILE A 485 -21.20 35.68 13.22
CA ILE A 485 -20.55 36.97 12.95
C ILE A 485 -21.50 38.13 13.23
N GLN A 486 -22.75 38.05 12.78
CA GLN A 486 -23.74 39.11 12.96
C GLN A 486 -24.08 39.33 14.43
N GLU A 487 -24.34 38.26 15.18
CA GLU A 487 -24.64 38.30 16.62
C GLU A 487 -23.48 38.89 17.42
N ALA A 488 -22.25 38.45 17.18
CA ALA A 488 -21.07 39.00 17.84
C ALA A 488 -20.90 40.49 17.53
N SER A 489 -21.09 40.89 16.27
CA SER A 489 -20.99 42.30 15.86
C SER A 489 -22.10 43.17 16.48
N GLN A 490 -23.33 42.66 16.61
CA GLN A 490 -24.42 43.35 17.29
C GLN A 490 -24.15 43.53 18.79
N ASN A 491 -23.41 42.60 19.39
CA ASN A 491 -22.95 42.67 20.78
C ASN A 491 -21.73 43.60 20.97
N GLY A 492 -21.29 44.28 19.91
CA GLY A 492 -20.15 45.21 19.93
C GLY A 492 -18.79 44.54 19.76
N ASP A 493 -18.74 43.26 19.39
CA ASP A 493 -17.48 42.52 19.22
C ASP A 493 -16.84 42.84 17.88
N ARG A 494 -15.52 42.89 17.88
CA ARG A 494 -14.76 42.76 16.64
C ARG A 494 -14.59 41.28 16.30
N VAL A 495 -15.09 40.85 15.14
CA VAL A 495 -15.01 39.44 14.74
C VAL A 495 -13.75 39.17 13.92
N LEU A 496 -12.98 38.16 14.32
CA LEU A 496 -11.80 37.66 13.62
C LEU A 496 -12.11 36.28 13.04
N VAL A 497 -11.95 36.11 11.74
CA VAL A 497 -12.05 34.80 11.07
C VAL A 497 -10.64 34.32 10.75
N ILE A 498 -10.29 33.14 11.22
CA ILE A 498 -8.96 32.56 11.08
C ILE A 498 -9.08 31.26 10.31
N SER A 499 -8.29 31.11 9.25
CA SER A 499 -8.28 29.90 8.45
C SER A 499 -7.56 28.76 9.18
N ASP A 500 -8.31 27.74 9.60
CA ASP A 500 -7.78 26.44 10.04
C ASP A 500 -7.73 25.51 8.83
N ARG A 501 -6.72 25.74 7.99
CA ARG A 501 -6.40 24.99 6.78
C ARG A 501 -4.90 24.83 6.67
N PRO A 502 -4.39 23.79 6.00
CA PRO A 502 -2.96 23.68 5.71
C PRO A 502 -2.40 24.95 5.06
N THR A 503 -3.12 25.54 4.11
CA THR A 503 -2.75 26.79 3.42
C THR A 503 -3.97 27.58 2.94
N GLY A 504 -3.87 28.91 2.97
CA GLY A 504 -4.83 29.81 2.36
C GLY A 504 -6.19 29.85 3.07
N ALA A 505 -7.10 30.68 2.56
CA ALA A 505 -8.45 30.87 3.10
C ALA A 505 -9.55 30.16 2.30
N GLY A 506 -9.20 29.53 1.16
CA GLY A 506 -10.20 29.00 0.23
C GLY A 506 -11.28 30.04 -0.12
N PRO A 507 -12.57 29.69 -0.08
CA PRO A 507 -13.68 30.54 -0.48
C PRO A 507 -14.23 31.48 0.63
N TYR A 508 -13.58 31.58 1.79
CA TYR A 508 -14.14 32.28 2.97
C TYR A 508 -14.57 33.72 2.70
N GLN A 509 -13.78 34.49 1.95
CA GLN A 509 -14.13 35.87 1.60
C GLN A 509 -15.46 35.95 0.84
N ARG A 510 -15.68 35.04 -0.11
CA ARG A 510 -16.92 34.99 -0.90
C ARG A 510 -18.10 34.49 -0.05
N MET A 511 -17.88 33.50 0.81
CA MET A 511 -18.92 32.94 1.67
C MET A 511 -19.42 33.93 2.72
N LEU A 512 -18.55 34.80 3.20
CA LEU A 512 -18.81 35.74 4.29
C LEU A 512 -18.98 37.19 3.80
N ASP A 513 -19.15 37.40 2.49
CA ASP A 513 -19.29 38.71 1.89
C ASP A 513 -20.43 39.53 2.54
N GLY A 514 -20.21 40.85 2.66
CA GLY A 514 -21.14 41.79 3.27
C GLY A 514 -21.22 41.76 4.80
N LEU A 515 -20.34 41.04 5.50
CA LEU A 515 -20.28 41.02 6.97
C LEU A 515 -19.07 41.78 7.53
N PRO A 516 -19.19 42.38 8.74
CA PRO A 516 -18.07 43.05 9.40
C PRO A 516 -17.17 42.05 10.12
N TYR A 517 -16.07 41.63 9.49
CA TYR A 517 -15.05 40.77 10.10
C TYR A 517 -13.66 41.11 9.57
N THR A 518 -12.61 40.68 10.29
CA THR A 518 -11.23 40.67 9.79
C THR A 518 -10.78 39.24 9.52
N LEU A 519 -10.27 38.96 8.33
CA LEU A 519 -9.77 37.63 7.95
C LEU A 519 -8.24 37.53 8.12
N ASN A 520 -7.77 36.50 8.83
CA ASN A 520 -6.43 35.96 8.60
C ASN A 520 -6.54 34.69 7.75
N GLY A 521 -6.19 34.85 6.47
CA GLY A 521 -6.34 33.81 5.45
C GLY A 521 -5.09 32.99 5.17
N LYS A 522 -4.01 33.12 5.96
CA LYS A 522 -2.72 32.47 5.64
C LYS A 522 -2.78 30.94 5.74
N GLY A 523 -3.56 30.41 6.68
CA GLY A 523 -3.53 29.00 7.06
C GLY A 523 -2.36 28.67 7.98
N LEU A 524 -2.10 27.37 8.11
CA LEU A 524 -1.11 26.82 9.04
C LEU A 524 0.32 26.93 8.49
N ALA A 525 0.57 26.44 7.28
CA ALA A 525 1.87 26.54 6.63
C ALA A 525 2.16 27.98 6.15
N PRO A 526 3.42 28.43 6.14
CA PRO A 526 4.64 27.68 6.43
C PRO A 526 5.12 27.84 7.89
N HIS A 527 4.21 27.88 8.87
CA HIS A 527 4.61 28.13 10.25
C HIS A 527 5.54 27.01 10.78
N PRO A 528 6.65 27.33 11.48
CA PRO A 528 7.63 26.34 11.94
C PRO A 528 7.06 25.22 12.82
N ASN A 529 5.99 25.50 13.57
CA ASN A 529 5.32 24.47 14.37
C ASN A 529 4.62 23.39 13.53
N VAL A 530 4.29 23.65 12.25
CA VAL A 530 3.81 22.59 11.34
C VAL A 530 4.96 21.64 11.00
N THR A 531 6.16 22.17 10.73
CA THR A 531 7.37 21.36 10.57
C THR A 531 7.66 20.52 11.82
N LYS A 532 7.58 21.12 13.01
CA LYS A 532 7.75 20.40 14.29
C LYS A 532 6.69 19.32 14.49
N TRP A 533 5.45 19.57 14.07
CA TRP A 533 4.38 18.57 14.17
C TRP A 533 4.64 17.36 13.27
N ILE A 534 5.05 17.59 12.02
CA ILE A 534 5.44 16.51 11.09
C ILE A 534 6.59 15.70 11.70
N GLU A 535 7.63 16.38 12.20
CA GLU A 535 8.77 15.74 12.85
C GLU A 535 8.36 14.90 14.06
N LYS A 536 7.49 15.44 14.92
CA LYS A 536 6.93 14.74 16.09
C LYS A 536 6.20 13.45 15.68
N GLU A 537 5.39 13.47 14.64
CA GLU A 537 4.68 12.28 14.16
C GLU A 537 5.62 11.25 13.54
N ILE A 538 6.64 11.69 12.80
CA ILE A 538 7.70 10.82 12.29
C ILE A 538 8.43 10.11 13.44
N GLU A 539 8.87 10.85 14.45
CA GLU A 539 9.62 10.30 15.58
C GLU A 539 8.77 9.35 16.43
N LYS A 540 7.51 9.72 16.70
CA LYS A 540 6.56 8.86 17.42
C LYS A 540 6.35 7.53 16.70
N TRP A 541 6.16 7.56 15.38
CA TRP A 541 6.02 6.33 14.59
C TRP A 541 7.32 5.52 14.56
N ALA A 542 8.46 6.18 14.36
CA ALA A 542 9.76 5.51 14.36
C ALA A 542 10.00 4.79 15.69
N GLU A 543 9.75 5.44 16.83
CA GLU A 543 9.84 4.80 18.14
C GLU A 543 8.91 3.60 18.30
N GLN A 544 7.66 3.70 17.82
CA GLN A 544 6.70 2.60 17.88
C GLN A 544 7.21 1.39 17.09
N VAL A 545 7.60 1.60 15.84
CA VAL A 545 8.05 0.54 14.93
C VAL A 545 9.34 -0.11 15.42
N MET A 546 10.27 0.68 15.98
CA MET A 546 11.49 0.15 16.58
C MET A 546 11.21 -0.70 17.84
N LYS A 547 10.18 -0.36 18.62
CA LYS A 547 9.74 -1.18 19.77
C LYS A 547 9.03 -2.47 19.36
N GLU A 548 8.23 -2.43 18.29
CA GLU A 548 7.55 -3.61 17.74
C GLU A 548 8.55 -4.65 17.20
N GLY A 549 9.62 -4.20 16.54
CA GLY A 549 10.68 -5.07 16.00
C GLY A 549 11.69 -5.60 17.03
N ALA A 550 11.60 -5.19 18.30
CA ALA A 550 12.47 -5.65 19.40
C ALA A 550 11.87 -6.79 20.24
N ARG A 551 10.68 -7.28 19.86
CA ARG A 551 10.00 -8.45 20.45
C ARG A 551 10.08 -9.63 19.48
#